data_AF-A0A6B3HR14-F1
#
_entry.id   AF-A0A6B3HR14-F1
#
_cell.length_a   1.000
_cell.length_b   1.000
_cell.length_c   1.000
_cell.angle_alpha   90.00
_cell.angle_beta   90.00
_cell.angle_gamma   90.00
#
_symmetry.space_group_name_H-M   'P 1'
#
loop_
_entity.id
_entity.type
_entity.pdbx_description
1 polymer ?
#
loop_
_entity_poly.entity_id
_entity_poly.type
_entity_poly.pdbx_seq_one_letter_code
_entity_poly.pdbx_strand_id
1 'polypeptide(L)' 'IEPILTVLGPQPLWYDQLGYVQPRTGNRSRNNAPRNTYRTADGHWVAVSTSAQSVAERVMRLVGRPELIDEP' A
#
# COMPACT_ATOMS: atom_id res chain seq x y z
N ILE A 1 -4.93 -12.74 26.24
CA ILE A 1 -4.83 -12.68 24.75
C ILE A 1 -3.75 -13.67 24.37
N GLU A 2 -4.10 -14.71 23.61
CA GLU A 2 -3.12 -15.65 23.05
C GLU A 2 -2.04 -14.87 22.28
N PRO A 3 -0.72 -15.07 22.54
CA PRO A 3 0.35 -14.24 21.96
C PRO A 3 0.30 -14.14 20.43
N ILE A 4 -0.16 -15.21 19.76
CA ILE A 4 -0.29 -15.28 18.30
C ILE A 4 -1.27 -14.24 17.73
N LEU A 5 -2.29 -13.85 18.49
CA LEU A 5 -3.30 -12.89 18.03
C LEU A 5 -2.76 -11.46 17.93
N THR A 6 -1.67 -11.14 18.64
CA THR A 6 -1.06 -9.80 18.59
C THR A 6 -0.43 -9.49 17.22
N VAL A 7 0.00 -10.53 16.48
CA VAL A 7 0.59 -10.42 15.14
C VAL A 7 -0.42 -9.91 14.10
N LEU A 8 -1.72 -10.11 14.34
CA LEU A 8 -2.80 -9.68 13.43
C LEU A 8 -3.04 -8.16 13.46
N GLY A 9 -2.44 -7.44 14.42
CA GLY A 9 -2.63 -6.01 14.57
C GLY A 9 -4.10 -5.65 14.86
N PRO A 10 -4.70 -4.69 14.13
CA PRO A 10 -6.03 -4.18 14.47
C PRO A 10 -7.20 -5.08 14.03
N GLN A 11 -6.94 -6.19 13.32
CA GLN A 11 -8.01 -7.01 12.74
C GLN A 11 -9.02 -7.56 13.76
N PRO A 12 -8.60 -8.08 14.94
CA PRO A 12 -9.56 -8.55 15.94
C PRO A 12 -10.46 -7.43 16.45
N LEU A 13 -9.94 -6.21 16.62
CA LEU A 13 -10.72 -5.06 17.06
C LEU A 13 -11.77 -4.66 16.02
N TRP A 14 -11.41 -4.63 14.74
CA TRP A 14 -12.38 -4.34 13.68
C TRP A 14 -13.49 -5.38 13.57
N TYR A 15 -13.17 -6.65 13.76
CA TYR A 15 -14.18 -7.70 13.78
C TYR A 15 -15.12 -7.53 14.98
N ASP A 16 -14.56 -7.37 16.18
CA ASP A 16 -15.32 -7.26 17.43
C ASP A 16 -16.21 -6.01 17.47
N GLN A 17 -15.69 -4.86 17.03
CA GLN A 17 -16.38 -3.57 17.16
C GLN A 17 -17.26 -3.23 15.95
N LEU A 18 -16.91 -3.70 14.74
CA LEU A 18 -17.57 -3.29 13.50
C LEU A 18 -18.17 -4.47 12.71
N GLY A 19 -17.95 -5.72 13.14
CA GLY A 19 -18.27 -6.91 12.33
C GLY A 19 -17.46 -6.98 11.03
N TYR A 20 -16.40 -6.18 10.89
CA TYR A 20 -15.65 -6.04 9.65
C TYR A 20 -14.55 -7.10 9.54
N VAL A 21 -14.61 -7.92 8.48
CA VAL A 21 -13.55 -8.87 8.13
C VAL A 21 -12.69 -8.25 7.02
N GLN A 22 -11.44 -7.94 7.34
CA GLN A 22 -10.51 -7.37 6.35
C GLN A 22 -10.25 -8.39 5.20
N PRO A 23 -10.49 -8.02 3.93
CA PRO A 23 -10.13 -8.88 2.81
C PRO A 23 -8.62 -8.87 2.57
N ARG A 24 -8.13 -9.88 1.84
CA ARG A 24 -6.74 -9.90 1.38
C ARG A 24 -6.48 -8.74 0.43
N THR A 25 -5.45 -7.95 0.68
CA THR A 25 -5.09 -6.77 -0.12
C THR A 25 -3.90 -7.00 -1.06
N GLY A 26 -3.26 -8.17 -0.97
CA GLY A 26 -2.01 -8.46 -1.67
C GLY A 26 -0.87 -7.50 -1.26
N ASN A 27 0.04 -7.23 -2.19
CA ASN A 27 1.21 -6.36 -1.95
C ASN A 27 0.87 -4.85 -1.95
N ARG A 28 -0.34 -4.48 -2.36
CA ARG A 28 -0.75 -3.08 -2.45
C ARG A 28 -1.07 -2.53 -1.06
N SER A 29 -0.46 -1.40 -0.75
CA SER A 29 -0.83 -0.60 0.42
C SER A 29 -2.19 0.07 0.20
N ARG A 30 -3.12 -0.02 1.16
CA ARG A 30 -4.38 0.73 1.12
C ARG A 30 -4.24 2.18 1.60
N ASN A 31 -3.17 2.48 2.32
CA ASN A 31 -3.02 3.74 3.03
C ASN A 31 -2.26 4.80 2.23
N ASN A 32 -1.64 4.42 1.11
CA ASN A 32 -0.84 5.32 0.31
C ASN A 32 -0.60 4.75 -1.10
N ALA A 33 -0.45 5.63 -2.08
CA ALA A 33 -0.11 5.29 -3.45
C ALA A 33 0.95 6.26 -4.02
N PRO A 34 1.77 5.85 -5.01
CA PRO A 34 1.95 4.49 -5.51
C PRO A 34 2.87 3.64 -4.60
N ARG A 35 2.29 2.73 -3.81
CA ARG A 35 3.02 1.82 -2.90
C ARG A 35 2.61 0.36 -3.13
N ASN A 36 3.42 -0.37 -3.88
CA ASN A 36 3.17 -1.75 -4.29
C ASN A 36 4.46 -2.41 -4.82
N THR A 37 4.38 -3.69 -5.19
CA THR A 37 5.38 -4.37 -6.02
C THR A 37 4.99 -4.31 -7.49
N TYR A 38 5.94 -3.95 -8.36
CA TYR A 38 5.76 -3.89 -9.81
C TYR A 38 6.76 -4.82 -10.49
N ARG A 39 6.33 -5.49 -11.56
CA ARG A 39 7.19 -6.37 -12.35
C ARG A 39 7.95 -5.54 -13.38
N THR A 40 9.26 -5.73 -13.45
CA THR A 40 10.14 -5.07 -14.41
C THR A 40 10.16 -5.83 -15.75
N ALA A 41 10.68 -5.20 -16.80
CA ALA A 41 10.71 -5.77 -18.16
C ALA A 41 11.57 -7.05 -18.24
N ASP A 42 12.58 -7.18 -17.39
CA ASP A 42 13.44 -8.37 -17.25
C ASP A 42 12.83 -9.44 -16.32
N GLY A 43 11.60 -9.24 -15.86
CA GLY A 43 10.82 -10.24 -15.11
C GLY A 43 11.05 -10.25 -13.60
N HIS A 44 11.98 -9.45 -13.08
CA HIS A 44 12.18 -9.25 -11.65
C HIS A 44 11.09 -8.36 -11.04
N TRP A 45 11.10 -8.25 -9.71
CA TRP A 45 10.13 -7.44 -8.96
C TRP A 45 10.83 -6.28 -8.25
N VAL A 46 10.23 -5.10 -8.33
CA VAL A 46 10.64 -3.92 -7.57
C VAL A 46 9.55 -3.55 -6.59
N ALA A 47 9.90 -3.40 -5.32
CA ALA A 47 9.03 -2.82 -4.31
C ALA A 47 9.15 -1.30 -4.32
N VAL A 48 8.04 -0.61 -4.54
CA VAL A 48 7.96 0.86 -4.51
C VAL A 48 7.24 1.28 -3.23
N SER A 49 7.88 2.19 -2.47
CA SER A 49 7.31 2.76 -1.25
C SER A 49 7.39 4.29 -1.28
N THR A 50 6.25 4.94 -1.37
CA THR A 50 6.13 6.40 -1.57
C THR A 50 5.43 7.11 -0.42
N SER A 51 5.73 6.78 0.84
CA SER A 51 4.99 7.30 2.01
C SER A 51 5.05 8.82 2.19
N ALA A 52 5.91 9.53 1.46
CA ALA A 52 5.99 10.98 1.43
C ALA A 52 5.58 11.51 0.05
N GLN A 53 4.84 12.61 0.02
CA GLN A 53 4.33 13.25 -1.20
C GLN A 53 5.45 13.51 -2.21
N SER A 54 6.57 14.10 -1.78
CA SER A 54 7.71 14.39 -2.66
C SER A 54 8.28 13.14 -3.36
N VAL A 55 8.19 11.96 -2.72
CA VAL A 55 8.60 10.69 -3.33
C VAL A 55 7.55 10.21 -4.32
N ALA A 56 6.26 10.32 -3.98
CA ALA A 56 5.16 10.00 -4.89
C ALA A 56 5.24 10.84 -6.18
N GLU A 57 5.45 12.15 -6.07
CA GLU A 57 5.59 13.03 -7.22
C GLU A 57 6.79 12.67 -8.11
N ARG A 58 7.93 12.33 -7.51
CA ARG A 58 9.11 11.87 -8.27
C ARG A 58 8.80 10.60 -9.04
N VAL A 59 8.04 9.67 -8.46
CA VAL A 59 7.59 8.45 -9.16
C VAL A 59 6.63 8.80 -10.29
N MET A 60 5.67 9.71 -10.07
CA MET A 60 4.72 10.12 -11.12
C MET A 60 5.44 10.77 -12.32
N ARG A 61 6.42 11.64 -12.06
CA ARG A 61 7.32 12.18 -13.10
C ARG A 61 8.10 11.07 -13.81
N LEU A 62 8.66 10.13 -13.06
CA LEU A 62 9.44 9.00 -13.60
C LEU A 62 8.62 8.10 -14.53
N VAL A 63 7.37 7.82 -14.20
CA VAL A 63 6.48 6.97 -15.00
C VAL A 63 5.76 7.74 -16.12
N GLY A 64 6.13 9.01 -16.35
CA GLY A 64 5.60 9.84 -17.43
C GLY A 64 4.16 10.29 -17.20
N ARG A 65 3.71 10.37 -15.95
CA ARG A 65 2.37 10.84 -15.56
C ARG A 65 2.42 12.04 -14.59
N PRO A 66 3.22 13.10 -14.87
CA PRO A 66 3.35 14.24 -13.96
C PRO A 66 2.05 15.01 -13.74
N GLU A 67 1.11 14.97 -14.68
CA GLU A 67 -0.18 15.66 -14.59
C GLU A 67 -1.06 15.15 -13.45
N LEU A 68 -0.86 13.90 -13.02
CA LEU A 68 -1.58 13.32 -11.87
C LEU A 68 -1.13 13.90 -10.51
N ILE A 69 -0.06 14.69 -10.47
CA ILE A 69 0.45 15.30 -9.23
C ILE A 69 -0.48 16.41 -8.74
N ASP A 70 -1.06 17.14 -9.69
CA ASP A 70 -1.88 18.32 -9.42
C ASP A 70 -3.39 17.99 -9.41
N GLU A 71 -3.75 16.71 -9.59
CA GLU A 71 -5.12 16.23 -9.46
C GLU A 71 -5.53 16.13 -7.97
N PRO A 72 -6.69 16.69 -7.56
CA PRO A 72 -7.15 16.69 -6.18
C PRO A 72 -7.67 15.33 -5.66
#